data_AF-A0A9P7ZCV8-F1
#
_entry.id   AF-A0A9P7ZCV8-F1
#
_cell.length_a   1.000
_cell.length_b   1.000
_cell.length_c   1.000
_cell.angle_alpha   90.00
_cell.angle_beta   90.00
_cell.angle_gamma   90.00
#
_symmetry.space_group_name_H-M   'P 1'
#
loop_
_entity.id
_entity.type
_entity.pdbx_description
1 polymer ?
#
loop_
_entity_poly.entity_id
_entity_poly.type
_entity_poly.pdbx_seq_one_letter_code
_entity_poly.pdbx_strand_id
1 'polypeptide(L)'
;MHALRDQAIRNAEVYYRLRLEDREDEGRALAAWQNQKNSLSSDHARRCVRGLLKNTLLKEALDPLLDIPGMRSGLLISTIHKLLTAKADEEAKAYLDHTHALWVRIAGSKEATAKLEPDDVQALHLRCPRFCTSDAALIHKQMEQGIIFRAFTPNERSAALAEILSIETIITSLHTFSQDIHILQVCATSMRHIVTPRGQTIRQALLGCYRPVERAQESNDTASAAGIAIQELWVFMLGNLQGMANPTSASNKRLAGPITEASHDILVQAAEYAQQLGFRSTEIQRL
;
A
#
# COMPACT_ATOMS: atom_id res chain seq x y z
N MET A 1 14.40 -20.54 -1.83
CA MET A 1 13.70 -19.42 -1.17
C MET A 1 14.65 -18.39 -0.57
N HIS A 2 15.74 -18.78 0.11
CA HIS A 2 16.69 -17.84 0.74
C HIS A 2 17.26 -16.77 -0.21
N ALA A 3 17.78 -17.17 -1.38
CA ALA A 3 18.38 -16.25 -2.35
C ALA A 3 17.42 -15.17 -2.91
N LEU A 4 16.12 -15.47 -3.01
CA LEU A 4 15.09 -14.51 -3.47
C LEU A 4 14.77 -13.48 -2.37
N ARG A 5 14.73 -13.90 -1.11
CA ARG A 5 14.58 -13.01 0.05
C ARG A 5 15.78 -12.07 0.15
N ASP A 6 16.99 -12.61 -0.01
CA ASP A 6 18.23 -11.81 0.03
C ASP A 6 18.28 -10.78 -1.11
N GLN A 7 17.75 -11.12 -2.29
CA GLN A 7 17.67 -10.20 -3.42
C GLN A 7 16.65 -9.07 -3.20
N ALA A 8 15.50 -9.36 -2.59
CA ALA A 8 14.50 -8.38 -2.24
C ALA A 8 15.04 -7.36 -1.23
N ILE A 9 15.69 -7.85 -0.16
CA ILE A 9 16.34 -7.03 0.86
C ILE A 9 17.39 -6.10 0.22
N ARG A 10 18.26 -6.64 -0.65
CA ARG A 10 19.28 -5.83 -1.35
C ARG A 10 18.67 -4.70 -2.16
N ASN A 11 17.60 -4.96 -2.92
CA ASN A 11 16.97 -3.91 -3.74
C ASN A 11 16.31 -2.82 -2.89
N ALA A 12 15.66 -3.18 -1.78
CA ALA A 12 15.09 -2.22 -0.84
C ALA A 12 16.17 -1.33 -0.22
N GLU A 13 17.30 -1.92 0.18
CA GLU A 13 18.44 -1.19 0.77
C GLU A 13 19.09 -0.23 -0.23
N VAL A 14 19.23 -0.63 -1.50
CA VAL A 14 19.70 0.28 -2.56
C VAL A 14 18.72 1.44 -2.75
N TYR A 15 17.41 1.18 -2.74
CA TYR A 15 16.41 2.25 -2.84
C TYR A 15 16.48 3.22 -1.66
N TYR A 16 16.63 2.71 -0.44
CA TYR A 16 16.78 3.54 0.76
C TYR A 16 18.01 4.46 0.66
N ARG A 17 19.18 3.93 0.29
CA ARG A 17 20.40 4.74 0.11
C ARG A 17 20.23 5.81 -0.98
N LEU A 18 19.58 5.47 -2.09
CA LEU A 18 19.22 6.46 -3.12
C LEU A 18 18.33 7.56 -2.56
N ARG A 19 17.37 7.23 -1.68
CA ARG A 19 16.49 8.21 -1.03
C ARG A 19 17.20 9.07 0.01
N LEU A 20 18.21 8.56 0.71
CA LEU A 20 19.04 9.40 1.57
C LEU A 20 19.75 10.49 0.76
N GLU A 21 20.41 10.10 -0.34
CA GLU A 21 21.11 11.07 -1.20
C GLU A 21 20.16 12.04 -1.91
N ASP A 22 19.00 11.57 -2.40
CA ASP A 22 17.96 12.40 -3.05
C ASP A 22 17.25 13.35 -2.06
N ARG A 23 17.36 13.14 -0.74
CA ARG A 23 16.83 14.07 0.29
C ARG A 23 17.84 15.13 0.71
N GLU A 24 19.13 14.81 0.69
CA GLU A 24 20.18 15.74 1.14
C GLU A 24 20.45 16.87 0.15
N ASP A 25 20.34 16.61 -1.16
CA ASP A 25 20.69 17.57 -2.20
C ASP A 25 19.92 17.25 -3.51
N GLU A 26 19.02 18.16 -3.93
CA GLU A 26 18.22 18.01 -5.16
C GLU A 26 19.08 17.80 -6.41
N GLY A 27 20.32 18.28 -6.43
CA GLY A 27 21.26 18.10 -7.54
C GLY A 27 21.95 16.72 -7.57
N ARG A 28 21.97 15.99 -6.46
CA ARG A 28 22.70 14.71 -6.35
C ARG A 28 21.90 13.49 -6.75
N ALA A 29 20.58 13.60 -6.87
CA ALA A 29 19.70 12.50 -7.25
C ALA A 29 20.18 11.73 -8.49
N LEU A 30 20.63 12.47 -9.52
CA LEU A 30 21.12 11.87 -10.75
C LEU A 30 22.48 11.17 -10.54
N ALA A 31 23.40 11.78 -9.78
CA ALA A 31 24.70 11.21 -9.47
C ALA A 31 24.56 9.94 -8.61
N ALA A 32 23.74 10.00 -7.55
CA ALA A 32 23.34 8.88 -6.71
C ALA A 32 22.82 7.71 -7.56
N TRP A 33 21.90 8.02 -8.48
CA TRP A 33 21.37 7.05 -9.41
C TRP A 33 22.47 6.41 -10.28
N GLN A 34 23.37 7.20 -10.88
CA GLN A 34 24.44 6.63 -11.71
C GLN A 34 25.36 5.71 -10.92
N ASN A 35 25.67 6.07 -9.68
CA ASN A 35 26.56 5.30 -8.81
C ASN A 35 25.94 3.99 -8.33
N GLN A 36 24.64 3.99 -8.00
CA GLN A 36 24.01 2.86 -7.31
C GLN A 36 23.10 1.99 -8.20
N LYS A 37 22.67 2.44 -9.39
CA LYS A 37 21.74 1.67 -10.26
C LYS A 37 22.23 0.26 -10.59
N ASN A 38 23.55 0.05 -10.65
CA ASN A 38 24.13 -1.25 -10.96
C ASN A 38 24.09 -2.22 -9.78
N SER A 39 23.90 -1.73 -8.56
CA SER A 39 23.65 -2.54 -7.36
C SER A 39 22.24 -3.12 -7.31
N LEU A 40 21.31 -2.59 -8.12
CA LEU A 40 19.99 -3.19 -8.31
C LEU A 40 20.09 -4.48 -9.11
N SER A 41 19.30 -5.45 -8.70
CA SER A 41 19.49 -6.84 -9.10
C SER A 41 19.07 -7.19 -10.53
N SER A 42 18.36 -6.30 -11.23
CA SER A 42 17.86 -6.50 -12.59
C SER A 42 17.43 -5.18 -13.24
N ASP A 43 17.28 -5.17 -14.56
CA ASP A 43 16.67 -4.03 -15.28
C ASP A 43 15.23 -3.76 -14.87
N HIS A 44 14.49 -4.81 -14.49
CA HIS A 44 13.14 -4.65 -13.93
C HIS A 44 13.18 -3.86 -12.62
N ALA A 45 14.09 -4.21 -11.70
CA ALA A 45 14.27 -3.46 -10.46
C ALA A 45 14.69 -2.01 -10.72
N ARG A 46 15.60 -1.77 -11.69
CA ARG A 46 15.99 -0.41 -12.11
C ARG A 46 14.81 0.41 -12.62
N ARG A 47 13.95 -0.18 -13.47
CA ARG A 47 12.75 0.49 -13.97
C ARG A 47 11.77 0.82 -12.84
N CYS A 48 11.55 -0.12 -11.92
CA CYS A 48 10.68 0.08 -10.76
C CYS A 48 11.16 1.23 -9.87
N VAL A 49 12.44 1.20 -9.46
CA VAL A 49 13.04 2.25 -8.62
C VAL A 49 12.99 3.60 -9.31
N ARG A 50 13.37 3.69 -10.59
CA ARG A 50 13.30 4.94 -11.35
C ARG A 50 11.87 5.47 -11.42
N GLY A 51 10.88 4.59 -11.54
CA GLY A 51 9.46 4.95 -11.52
C GLY A 51 9.04 5.56 -10.17
N LEU A 52 9.46 4.97 -9.05
CA LEU A 52 9.22 5.53 -7.72
C LEU A 52 9.89 6.89 -7.52
N LEU A 53 11.16 7.03 -7.93
CA LEU A 53 11.89 8.29 -7.77
C LEU A 53 11.25 9.46 -8.53
N LYS A 54 10.51 9.16 -9.62
CA LYS A 54 9.73 10.14 -10.38
C LYS A 54 8.35 10.43 -9.77
N ASN A 55 7.85 9.57 -8.89
CA ASN A 55 6.56 9.75 -8.22
C ASN A 55 6.80 10.41 -6.86
N THR A 56 6.77 11.74 -6.83
CA THR A 56 7.01 12.55 -5.63
C THR A 56 6.11 12.13 -4.46
N LEU A 57 4.82 11.93 -4.72
CA LEU A 57 3.84 11.55 -3.70
C LEU A 57 4.21 10.22 -3.01
N LEU A 58 4.56 9.20 -3.79
CA LEU A 58 4.88 7.88 -3.26
C LEU A 58 6.27 7.82 -2.62
N LYS A 59 7.28 8.48 -3.19
CA LYS A 59 8.63 8.45 -2.60
C LYS A 59 8.66 9.17 -1.25
N GLU A 60 7.96 10.29 -1.12
CA GLU A 60 7.86 11.04 0.14
C GLU A 60 7.05 10.27 1.19
N ALA A 61 5.99 9.57 0.78
CA ALA A 61 5.21 8.72 1.69
C ALA A 61 5.98 7.49 2.19
N LEU A 62 6.95 7.00 1.41
CA LEU A 62 7.80 5.88 1.81
C LEU A 62 8.90 6.29 2.80
N ASP A 63 9.39 7.53 2.75
CA ASP A 63 10.56 7.95 3.54
C ASP A 63 10.42 7.69 5.05
N PRO A 64 9.31 8.06 5.73
CA PRO A 64 9.19 7.82 7.17
C PRO A 64 9.23 6.34 7.53
N LEU A 65 8.70 5.48 6.67
CA LEU A 65 8.76 4.03 6.86
C LEU A 65 10.15 3.46 6.59
N LEU A 66 10.86 3.99 5.60
CA LEU A 66 12.23 3.58 5.32
C LEU A 66 13.20 4.02 6.42
N ASP A 67 12.91 5.11 7.12
CA ASP A 67 13.72 5.56 8.24
C ASP A 67 13.63 4.59 9.45
N ILE A 68 12.56 3.78 9.55
CA ILE A 68 12.42 2.70 10.54
C ILE A 68 13.27 1.48 10.12
N PRO A 69 14.36 1.12 10.86
CA PRO A 69 15.26 0.05 10.45
C PRO A 69 14.57 -1.31 10.23
N GLY A 70 13.69 -1.70 11.16
CA GLY A 70 12.95 -2.97 11.08
C GLY A 70 11.98 -3.09 9.90
N MET A 71 11.63 -1.97 9.25
CA MET A 71 10.63 -1.94 8.19
C MET A 71 11.22 -2.13 6.79
N ARG A 72 12.48 -1.72 6.59
CA ARG A 72 13.14 -1.58 5.26
C ARG A 72 13.07 -2.84 4.41
N SER A 73 13.32 -4.01 5.02
CA SER A 73 13.33 -5.30 4.32
C SER A 73 11.97 -5.74 3.79
N GLY A 74 10.88 -5.10 4.21
CA GLY A 74 9.53 -5.42 3.77
C GLY A 74 9.21 -4.94 2.35
N LEU A 75 9.92 -3.92 1.83
CA LEU A 75 9.60 -3.33 0.53
C LEU A 75 10.05 -4.23 -0.63
N LEU A 76 9.10 -4.77 -1.37
CA LEU A 76 9.39 -5.58 -2.56
C LEU A 76 9.44 -4.71 -3.82
N ILE A 77 10.64 -4.29 -4.21
CA ILE A 77 10.85 -3.50 -5.45
C ILE A 77 10.25 -4.18 -6.70
N SER A 78 10.14 -5.51 -6.71
CA SER A 78 9.53 -6.26 -7.81
C SER A 78 8.04 -5.96 -8.02
N THR A 79 7.29 -5.54 -6.99
CA THR A 79 5.83 -5.28 -7.07
C THR A 79 5.51 -3.85 -7.49
N ILE A 80 6.46 -2.94 -7.40
CA ILE A 80 6.29 -1.51 -7.65
C ILE A 80 5.75 -1.17 -9.04
N HIS A 81 6.12 -1.93 -10.08
CA HIS A 81 5.55 -1.72 -11.41
C HIS A 81 4.01 -1.85 -11.41
N LYS A 82 3.44 -2.71 -10.55
CA LYS A 82 1.99 -2.88 -10.39
C LYS A 82 1.38 -1.66 -9.72
N LEU A 83 2.02 -1.14 -8.67
CA LEU A 83 1.61 0.10 -8.00
C LEU A 83 1.58 1.28 -8.98
N LEU A 84 2.67 1.50 -9.72
CA LEU A 84 2.75 2.57 -10.72
C LEU A 84 1.76 2.39 -11.88
N THR A 85 1.48 1.13 -12.22
CA THR A 85 0.46 0.82 -13.23
C THR A 85 -0.92 1.10 -12.69
N ALA A 86 -1.21 0.82 -11.41
CA ALA A 86 -2.54 0.96 -10.81
C ALA A 86 -3.06 2.39 -10.89
N LYS A 87 -2.19 3.40 -10.76
CA LYS A 87 -2.57 4.84 -10.73
C LYS A 87 -3.51 5.16 -9.56
N ALA A 88 -3.31 4.50 -8.42
CA ALA A 88 -4.02 4.72 -7.16
C ALA A 88 -3.04 5.27 -6.12
N ASP A 89 -2.38 6.38 -6.49
CA ASP A 89 -1.22 6.89 -5.76
C ASP A 89 -1.64 7.49 -4.41
N GLU A 90 -2.81 8.12 -4.35
CA GLU A 90 -3.38 8.67 -3.11
C GLU A 90 -3.83 7.58 -2.13
N GLU A 91 -4.41 6.49 -2.61
CA GLU A 91 -4.76 5.33 -1.78
C GLU A 91 -3.51 4.63 -1.24
N ALA A 92 -2.48 4.47 -2.08
CA ALA A 92 -1.22 3.91 -1.65
C ALA A 92 -0.52 4.81 -0.63
N LYS A 93 -0.54 6.13 -0.81
CA LYS A 93 -0.06 7.07 0.22
C LYS A 93 -0.82 6.92 1.53
N ALA A 94 -2.15 6.87 1.49
CA ALA A 94 -2.97 6.72 2.69
C ALA A 94 -2.64 5.43 3.46
N TYR A 95 -2.37 4.33 2.75
CA TYR A 95 -1.89 3.09 3.35
C TYR A 95 -0.54 3.27 4.06
N LEU A 96 0.42 3.91 3.39
CA LEU A 96 1.77 4.13 3.93
C LEU A 96 1.72 5.07 5.16
N ASP A 97 0.94 6.14 5.09
CA ASP A 97 0.72 7.06 6.20
C ASP A 97 0.11 6.34 7.41
N HIS A 98 -0.94 5.53 7.18
CA HIS A 98 -1.57 4.72 8.23
C HIS A 98 -0.55 3.77 8.87
N THR A 99 0.23 3.08 8.04
CA THR A 99 1.27 2.17 8.51
C THR A 99 2.28 2.91 9.38
N HIS A 100 2.78 4.06 8.94
CA HIS A 100 3.74 4.83 9.73
C HIS A 100 3.15 5.29 11.06
N ALA A 101 1.93 5.84 11.05
CA ALA A 101 1.23 6.28 12.26
C ALA A 101 1.03 5.14 13.26
N LEU A 102 0.69 3.94 12.76
CA LEU A 102 0.55 2.74 13.57
C LEU A 102 1.85 2.38 14.29
N TRP A 103 2.99 2.39 13.58
CA TRP A 103 4.28 2.05 14.17
C TRP A 103 4.83 3.11 15.12
N VAL A 104 4.57 4.40 14.84
CA VAL A 104 4.85 5.48 15.80
C VAL A 104 4.04 5.29 17.08
N ARG A 105 2.75 4.94 16.95
CA ARG A 105 1.88 4.65 18.10
C ARG A 105 2.39 3.46 18.90
N ILE A 106 2.74 2.35 18.25
CA ILE A 106 3.30 1.15 18.91
C ILE A 106 4.61 1.47 19.63
N ALA A 107 5.50 2.25 19.02
CA ALA A 107 6.78 2.61 19.62
C ALA A 107 6.66 3.68 20.72
N GLY A 108 5.54 4.42 20.77
CA GLY A 108 5.27 5.50 21.71
C GLY A 108 5.78 6.89 21.25
N SER A 109 6.75 6.95 20.34
CA SER A 109 7.18 8.19 19.69
C SER A 109 7.86 7.93 18.35
N LYS A 110 8.09 8.98 17.57
CA LYS A 110 8.82 8.90 16.30
C LYS A 110 10.29 8.53 16.51
N GLU A 111 10.91 8.98 17.59
CA GLU A 111 12.31 8.68 17.92
C GLU A 111 12.44 7.21 18.34
N ALA A 112 11.46 6.69 19.06
CA ALA A 112 11.44 5.31 19.52
C ALA A 112 11.33 4.30 18.38
N THR A 113 10.81 4.68 17.19
CA THR A 113 10.77 3.76 16.05
C THR A 113 12.16 3.37 15.55
N ALA A 114 13.21 4.13 15.87
CA ALA A 114 14.59 3.75 15.56
C ALA A 114 15.06 2.50 16.31
N LYS A 115 14.38 2.13 17.41
CA LYS A 115 14.65 0.90 18.19
C LYS A 115 14.02 -0.35 17.59
N LEU A 116 13.10 -0.21 16.64
CA LEU A 116 12.38 -1.34 16.04
C LEU A 116 13.29 -2.14 15.12
N GLU A 117 13.41 -3.43 15.41
CA GLU A 117 14.18 -4.38 14.62
C GLU A 117 13.28 -5.17 13.65
N PRO A 118 13.86 -5.83 12.61
CA PRO A 118 13.08 -6.59 11.65
C PRO A 118 12.22 -7.71 12.26
N ASP A 119 12.67 -8.29 13.38
CA ASP A 119 11.97 -9.36 14.07
C ASP A 119 10.73 -8.83 14.82
N ASP A 120 10.78 -7.59 15.33
CA ASP A 120 9.64 -6.92 15.95
C ASP A 120 8.52 -6.72 14.92
N VAL A 121 8.90 -6.24 13.73
CA VAL A 121 7.96 -6.01 12.62
C VAL A 121 7.36 -7.32 12.11
N GLN A 122 8.19 -8.36 11.95
CA GLN A 122 7.74 -9.69 11.49
C GLN A 122 6.84 -10.39 12.50
N ALA A 123 7.04 -10.19 13.80
CA ALA A 123 6.18 -10.79 14.81
C ALA A 123 4.77 -10.19 14.81
N LEU A 124 4.65 -8.89 14.52
CA LEU A 124 3.38 -8.17 14.62
C LEU A 124 2.63 -8.05 13.29
N HIS A 125 3.30 -7.95 12.15
CA HIS A 125 2.61 -7.73 10.89
C HIS A 125 1.60 -8.85 10.56
N LEU A 126 0.49 -8.52 9.89
CA LEU A 126 -0.61 -9.45 9.59
C LEU A 126 -1.39 -9.96 10.83
N ARG A 127 -1.15 -9.40 12.02
CA ARG A 127 -1.87 -9.76 13.26
C ARG A 127 -2.96 -8.76 13.58
N CYS A 128 -4.02 -9.22 14.23
CA CYS A 128 -5.10 -8.37 14.74
C CYS A 128 -5.41 -8.74 16.21
N PRO A 129 -4.49 -8.40 17.14
CA PRO A 129 -4.51 -8.92 18.50
C PRO A 129 -5.75 -8.49 19.32
N ARG A 130 -6.37 -7.36 18.99
CA ARG A 130 -7.60 -6.93 19.68
C ARG A 130 -8.75 -7.93 19.51
N PHE A 131 -8.85 -8.55 18.35
CA PHE A 131 -9.95 -9.45 18.00
C PHE A 131 -9.53 -10.93 17.91
N CYS A 132 -8.23 -11.23 17.81
CA CYS A 132 -7.70 -12.58 17.75
C CYS A 132 -6.96 -12.93 19.06
N THR A 133 -7.58 -13.74 19.91
CA THR A 133 -6.99 -14.20 21.19
C THR A 133 -5.69 -14.97 20.99
N SER A 134 -5.55 -15.72 19.89
CA SER A 134 -4.32 -16.42 19.56
C SER A 134 -3.18 -15.45 19.22
N ASP A 135 -3.46 -14.38 18.47
CA ASP A 135 -2.46 -13.35 18.15
C ASP A 135 -2.04 -12.62 19.42
N ALA A 136 -3.01 -12.22 20.26
CA ALA A 136 -2.74 -11.57 21.54
C ALA A 136 -1.86 -12.43 22.46
N ALA A 137 -2.20 -13.71 22.63
CA ALA A 137 -1.44 -14.63 23.48
C ALA A 137 -0.01 -14.86 22.96
N LEU A 138 0.15 -14.99 21.64
CA LEU A 138 1.47 -15.15 21.02
C LEU A 138 2.34 -13.91 21.27
N ILE A 139 1.80 -12.72 21.00
CA ILE A 139 2.53 -11.45 21.15
C ILE A 139 2.89 -11.21 22.62
N HIS A 140 1.94 -11.42 23.54
CA HIS A 140 2.17 -11.28 24.98
C HIS A 140 3.34 -12.15 25.44
N LYS A 141 3.32 -13.44 25.08
CA LYS A 141 4.38 -14.38 25.42
C LYS A 141 5.74 -13.94 24.85
N GLN A 142 5.79 -13.48 23.61
CA GLN A 142 7.04 -13.02 22.98
C GLN A 142 7.59 -11.76 23.64
N MET A 143 6.72 -10.83 24.06
CA MET A 143 7.09 -9.62 24.81
C MET A 143 7.62 -9.95 26.21
N GLU A 144 6.93 -10.82 26.95
CA GLU A 144 7.35 -11.27 28.29
C GLU A 144 8.71 -11.97 28.26
N GLN A 145 8.93 -12.80 27.24
CA GLN A 145 10.19 -13.52 27.04
C GLN A 145 11.32 -12.62 26.51
N GLY A 146 11.04 -11.35 26.18
CA GLY A 146 12.01 -10.43 25.60
C GLY A 146 12.54 -10.88 24.25
N ILE A 147 11.74 -11.63 23.48
CA ILE A 147 12.08 -12.08 22.12
C ILE A 147 11.94 -10.93 21.14
N ILE A 148 10.90 -10.11 21.32
CA ILE A 148 10.62 -8.92 20.53
C ILE A 148 10.70 -7.67 21.43
N PHE A 149 10.90 -6.52 20.81
CA PHE A 149 11.13 -5.22 21.44
C PHE A 149 12.34 -5.28 22.38
N ARG A 150 13.43 -5.89 21.89
CA ARG A 150 14.64 -6.17 22.67
C ARG A 150 15.38 -4.89 23.06
N ALA A 151 15.40 -3.91 22.16
CA ALA A 151 16.01 -2.59 22.37
C ALA A 151 15.16 -1.64 23.24
N PHE A 152 13.93 -2.05 23.59
CA PHE A 152 13.04 -1.28 24.46
C PHE A 152 13.24 -1.67 25.93
N THR A 153 13.14 -0.69 26.82
CA THR A 153 13.13 -0.91 28.27
C THR A 153 11.87 -1.67 28.71
N PRO A 154 11.85 -2.29 29.91
CA PRO A 154 10.66 -3.00 30.40
C PRO A 154 9.38 -2.15 30.43
N ASN A 155 9.50 -0.87 30.79
CA ASN A 155 8.37 0.05 30.83
C ASN A 155 7.87 0.37 29.42
N GLU A 156 8.77 0.68 28.49
CA GLU A 156 8.41 0.93 27.09
C GLU A 156 7.78 -0.31 26.44
N ARG A 157 8.30 -1.51 26.74
CA ARG A 157 7.73 -2.77 26.23
C ARG A 157 6.32 -3.01 26.75
N SER A 158 6.07 -2.71 28.03
CA SER A 158 4.74 -2.81 28.63
C SER A 158 3.75 -1.83 28.00
N ALA A 159 4.18 -0.60 27.73
CA ALA A 159 3.38 0.39 27.03
C ALA A 159 3.09 -0.03 25.58
N ALA A 160 4.12 -0.48 24.85
CA ALA A 160 3.97 -0.99 23.48
C ALA A 160 3.00 -2.18 23.43
N LEU A 161 3.08 -3.11 24.39
CA LEU A 161 2.14 -4.24 24.47
C LEU A 161 0.70 -3.75 24.66
N ALA A 162 0.45 -2.79 25.56
CA ALA A 162 -0.88 -2.22 25.75
C ALA A 162 -1.42 -1.57 24.46
N GLU A 163 -0.57 -0.80 23.77
CA GLU A 163 -0.94 -0.22 22.47
C GLU A 163 -1.25 -1.30 21.44
N ILE A 164 -0.38 -2.30 21.28
CA ILE A 164 -0.56 -3.40 20.32
C ILE A 164 -1.89 -4.11 20.55
N LEU A 165 -2.22 -4.46 21.80
CA LEU A 165 -3.47 -5.16 22.14
C LEU A 165 -4.73 -4.32 21.93
N SER A 166 -4.59 -3.00 21.79
CA SER A 166 -5.70 -2.08 21.52
C SER A 166 -5.92 -1.78 20.03
N ILE A 167 -5.05 -2.26 19.13
CA ILE A 167 -5.17 -2.02 17.69
C ILE A 167 -6.34 -2.82 17.11
N GLU A 168 -7.34 -2.11 16.59
CA GLU A 168 -8.57 -2.66 16.01
C GLU A 168 -8.44 -3.00 14.51
N THR A 169 -7.24 -2.89 13.95
CA THR A 169 -6.96 -3.23 12.55
C THR A 169 -5.90 -4.31 12.47
N ILE A 170 -5.68 -4.82 11.25
CA ILE A 170 -4.49 -5.62 10.98
C ILE A 170 -3.27 -4.70 11.11
N ILE A 171 -2.25 -5.16 11.83
CA ILE A 171 -0.98 -4.43 11.90
C ILE A 171 -0.28 -4.52 10.54
N THR A 172 -0.16 -3.39 9.85
CA THR A 172 0.43 -3.29 8.51
C THR A 172 1.95 -3.09 8.57
N SER A 173 2.64 -3.35 7.47
CA SER A 173 4.07 -3.07 7.27
C SER A 173 4.37 -2.87 5.77
N LEU A 174 5.60 -2.52 5.40
CA LEU A 174 6.01 -2.50 3.98
C LEU A 174 5.89 -3.88 3.31
N HIS A 175 5.95 -4.96 4.09
CA HIS A 175 5.70 -6.30 3.60
C HIS A 175 4.24 -6.49 3.18
N THR A 176 3.30 -6.13 4.06
CA THR A 176 1.86 -6.25 3.77
C THR A 176 1.48 -5.30 2.64
N PHE A 177 2.01 -4.06 2.63
CA PHE A 177 1.84 -3.13 1.52
C PHE A 177 2.26 -3.76 0.19
N SER A 178 3.44 -4.41 0.17
CA SER A 178 3.95 -5.05 -1.04
C SER A 178 3.05 -6.19 -1.55
N GLN A 179 2.38 -6.90 -0.65
CA GLN A 179 1.39 -7.92 -0.97
C GLN A 179 0.11 -7.26 -1.49
N ASP A 180 -0.41 -6.28 -0.76
CA ASP A 180 -1.67 -5.58 -1.02
C ASP A 180 -1.67 -4.77 -2.32
N ILE A 181 -0.49 -4.38 -2.84
CA ILE A 181 -0.35 -3.81 -4.19
C ILE A 181 -1.03 -4.68 -5.27
N HIS A 182 -1.05 -6.00 -5.10
CA HIS A 182 -1.71 -6.91 -6.04
C HIS A 182 -3.22 -6.70 -6.03
N ILE A 183 -3.81 -6.62 -4.84
CA ILE A 183 -5.24 -6.38 -4.63
C ILE A 183 -5.60 -4.99 -5.15
N LEU A 184 -4.79 -3.98 -4.82
CA LEU A 184 -4.95 -2.61 -5.29
C LEU A 184 -4.92 -2.56 -6.82
N GLN A 185 -3.99 -3.27 -7.46
CA GLN A 185 -3.90 -3.32 -8.92
C GLN A 185 -5.15 -3.93 -9.56
N VAL A 186 -5.67 -5.03 -9.03
CA VAL A 186 -6.88 -5.68 -9.57
C VAL A 186 -8.08 -4.73 -9.46
N CYS A 187 -8.29 -4.13 -8.29
CA CYS A 187 -9.37 -3.18 -8.07
C CYS A 187 -9.22 -1.93 -8.96
N ALA A 188 -8.02 -1.36 -9.02
CA ALA A 188 -7.71 -0.20 -9.85
C ALA A 188 -7.89 -0.48 -11.36
N THR A 189 -7.55 -1.68 -11.81
CA THR A 189 -7.75 -2.07 -13.22
C THR A 189 -9.24 -2.17 -13.52
N SER A 190 -10.01 -2.75 -12.60
CA SER A 190 -11.46 -2.88 -12.72
C SER A 190 -12.16 -1.50 -12.67
N MET A 191 -11.67 -0.55 -11.86
CA MET A 191 -12.16 0.82 -11.84
C MET A 191 -12.01 1.56 -13.18
N ARG A 192 -11.15 1.09 -14.10
CA ARG A 192 -11.02 1.71 -15.44
C ARG A 192 -12.23 1.49 -16.33
N HIS A 193 -13.04 0.50 -16.02
CA HIS A 193 -14.34 0.32 -16.67
C HIS A 193 -15.39 1.31 -16.15
N ILE A 194 -15.10 2.01 -15.04
CA ILE A 194 -15.95 3.08 -14.47
C ILE A 194 -15.41 4.45 -14.89
N VAL A 195 -14.09 4.63 -14.97
CA VAL A 195 -13.49 5.92 -15.36
C VAL A 195 -12.14 5.72 -16.05
N THR A 196 -11.88 6.42 -17.16
CA THR A 196 -10.56 6.40 -17.80
C THR A 196 -9.63 7.49 -17.22
N PRO A 197 -8.54 7.13 -16.51
CA PRO A 197 -7.57 8.09 -15.99
C PRO A 197 -6.64 8.59 -17.11
N ARG A 198 -7.00 9.69 -17.77
CA ARG A 198 -6.25 10.29 -18.90
C ARG A 198 -4.98 11.03 -18.43
N GLY A 199 -4.00 10.29 -17.91
CA GLY A 199 -2.76 10.82 -17.33
C GLY A 199 -2.88 11.23 -15.85
N GLN A 200 -4.08 11.12 -15.30
CA GLN A 200 -4.41 11.36 -13.89
C GLN A 200 -4.32 10.07 -13.06
N THR A 201 -4.48 10.19 -11.74
CA THR A 201 -4.80 9.05 -10.87
C THR A 201 -6.28 8.67 -11.00
N ILE A 202 -6.65 7.46 -10.55
CA ILE A 202 -8.03 7.01 -10.50
C ILE A 202 -8.86 7.95 -9.63
N ARG A 203 -8.35 8.33 -8.45
CA ARG A 203 -9.01 9.28 -7.55
C ARG A 203 -9.29 10.61 -8.26
N GLN A 204 -8.28 11.19 -8.91
CA GLN A 204 -8.44 12.45 -9.65
C GLN A 204 -9.49 12.35 -10.76
N ALA A 205 -9.51 11.22 -11.49
CA ALA A 205 -10.48 10.99 -12.55
C ALA A 205 -11.91 10.85 -11.99
N LEU A 206 -12.07 10.12 -10.87
CA LEU A 206 -13.35 9.99 -10.16
C LEU A 206 -13.86 11.33 -9.62
N LEU A 207 -12.98 12.13 -9.02
CA LEU A 207 -13.33 13.48 -8.56
C LEU A 207 -13.82 14.37 -9.71
N GLY A 208 -13.18 14.31 -10.87
CA GLY A 208 -13.59 15.07 -12.05
C GLY A 208 -14.99 14.70 -12.57
N CYS A 209 -15.41 13.45 -12.35
CA CYS A 209 -16.68 12.92 -12.83
C CYS A 209 -17.78 12.85 -11.74
N TYR A 210 -17.47 13.25 -10.49
CA TYR A 210 -18.43 13.25 -9.39
C TYR A 210 -19.45 14.39 -9.50
N ARG A 211 -20.73 14.07 -9.34
CA ARG A 211 -21.85 15.01 -9.30
C ARG A 211 -22.69 14.69 -8.05
N PRO A 212 -22.75 15.60 -7.06
CA PRO A 212 -23.48 15.36 -5.82
C PRO A 212 -24.93 14.95 -6.11
N VAL A 213 -25.39 13.86 -5.48
CA VAL A 213 -26.80 13.50 -5.45
C VAL A 213 -27.54 14.51 -4.56
N GLU A 214 -28.82 14.79 -4.82
CA GLU A 214 -29.62 15.85 -4.14
C GLU A 214 -29.47 15.84 -2.59
N ARG A 215 -29.33 14.66 -1.96
CA ARG A 215 -29.09 14.52 -0.50
C ARG A 215 -27.77 15.14 0.00
N ALA A 216 -26.75 15.29 -0.86
CA ALA A 216 -25.46 15.89 -0.53
C ALA A 216 -25.41 17.39 -0.83
N GLN A 217 -26.44 17.95 -1.49
CA GLN A 217 -26.53 19.40 -1.72
C GLN A 217 -26.84 20.19 -0.45
N GLU A 218 -27.40 19.53 0.57
CA GLU A 218 -27.67 20.12 1.90
C GLU A 218 -26.41 20.20 2.78
N SER A 219 -25.35 19.44 2.45
CA SER A 219 -24.05 19.52 3.13
C SER A 219 -23.11 20.46 2.37
N ASN A 220 -22.60 21.50 3.02
CA ASN A 220 -21.68 22.48 2.45
C ASN A 220 -20.27 21.94 2.06
N ASP A 221 -20.04 20.62 2.13
CA ASP A 221 -18.73 20.01 1.88
C ASP A 221 -18.80 18.91 0.82
N THR A 222 -18.89 19.34 -0.44
CA THR A 222 -18.89 18.46 -1.62
C THR A 222 -17.60 17.65 -1.78
N ALA A 223 -16.46 18.15 -1.25
CA ALA A 223 -15.19 17.43 -1.29
C ALA A 223 -15.20 16.23 -0.33
N SER A 224 -15.74 16.40 0.88
CA SER A 224 -15.94 15.31 1.83
C SER A 224 -16.91 14.25 1.28
N ALA A 225 -18.05 14.67 0.70
CA ALA A 225 -19.01 13.76 0.08
C ALA A 225 -18.40 12.93 -1.06
N ALA A 226 -17.61 13.58 -1.93
CA ALA A 226 -16.89 12.88 -3.00
C ALA A 226 -15.85 11.89 -2.44
N GLY A 227 -15.14 12.27 -1.37
CA GLY A 227 -14.19 11.39 -0.68
C GLY A 227 -14.85 10.12 -0.14
N ILE A 228 -16.01 10.25 0.51
CA ILE A 228 -16.80 9.12 1.02
C ILE A 228 -17.28 8.23 -0.13
N ALA A 229 -17.83 8.81 -1.19
CA ALA A 229 -18.27 8.06 -2.36
C ALA A 229 -17.12 7.26 -3.02
N ILE A 230 -15.92 7.85 -3.10
CA ILE A 230 -14.74 7.14 -3.62
C ILE A 230 -14.37 5.97 -2.71
N GLN A 231 -14.40 6.16 -1.38
CA GLN A 231 -14.13 5.08 -0.42
C GLN A 231 -15.15 3.94 -0.53
N GLU A 232 -16.44 4.26 -0.60
CA GLU A 232 -17.50 3.28 -0.76
C GLU A 232 -17.34 2.48 -2.06
N LEU A 233 -16.93 3.14 -3.15
CA LEU A 233 -16.63 2.46 -4.40
C LEU A 233 -15.41 1.52 -4.24
N TRP A 234 -14.33 1.94 -3.58
CA TRP A 234 -13.20 1.05 -3.28
C TRP A 234 -13.62 -0.16 -2.43
N VAL A 235 -14.48 0.03 -1.43
CA VAL A 235 -15.02 -1.05 -0.59
C VAL A 235 -15.85 -2.01 -1.44
N PHE A 236 -16.70 -1.51 -2.33
CA PHE A 236 -17.45 -2.34 -3.28
C PHE A 236 -16.51 -3.18 -4.14
N MET A 237 -15.45 -2.58 -4.69
CA MET A 237 -14.46 -3.32 -5.47
C MET A 237 -13.79 -4.40 -4.61
N LEU A 238 -13.30 -4.06 -3.42
CA LEU A 238 -12.66 -5.03 -2.52
C LEU A 238 -13.61 -6.19 -2.14
N GLY A 239 -14.88 -5.91 -1.90
CA GLY A 239 -15.90 -6.91 -1.60
C GLY A 239 -16.17 -7.88 -2.75
N ASN A 240 -15.99 -7.43 -3.99
CA ASN A 240 -16.20 -8.21 -5.21
C ASN A 240 -14.90 -8.71 -5.86
N LEU A 241 -13.78 -8.70 -5.11
CA LEU A 241 -12.45 -9.00 -5.63
C LEU A 241 -12.37 -10.34 -6.38
N GLN A 242 -13.03 -11.39 -5.87
CA GLN A 242 -12.96 -12.73 -6.48
C GLN A 242 -13.55 -12.77 -7.90
N GLY A 243 -14.61 -12.03 -8.17
CA GLY A 243 -15.22 -11.99 -9.50
C GLY A 243 -14.60 -10.95 -10.44
N MET A 244 -13.72 -10.09 -9.92
CA MET A 244 -12.87 -9.18 -10.71
C MET A 244 -11.46 -9.74 -10.97
N ALA A 245 -11.02 -10.71 -10.17
CA ALA A 245 -9.72 -11.31 -10.31
C ALA A 245 -9.70 -12.28 -11.49
N ASN A 246 -8.82 -12.01 -12.47
CA ASN A 246 -8.55 -12.96 -13.53
C ASN A 246 -7.97 -14.25 -12.91
N PRO A 247 -8.52 -15.44 -13.20
CA PRO A 247 -7.92 -16.70 -12.80
C PRO A 247 -6.68 -16.98 -13.67
N THR A 248 -5.59 -16.22 -13.51
CA THR A 248 -4.31 -16.44 -14.19
C THR A 248 -3.11 -16.45 -13.24
N SER A 249 -3.31 -16.81 -11.97
CA SER A 249 -2.22 -17.21 -11.07
C SER A 249 -1.99 -18.73 -11.00
N ALA A 250 -2.59 -19.51 -11.90
CA ALA A 250 -2.18 -20.90 -12.10
C ALA A 250 -0.96 -20.96 -13.04
N SER A 251 0.23 -21.01 -12.44
CA SER A 251 1.42 -21.75 -12.93
C SER A 251 1.61 -21.85 -14.46
N ASN A 252 2.63 -21.16 -14.97
CA ASN A 252 3.42 -21.54 -16.15
C ASN A 252 2.73 -22.45 -17.18
N LYS A 253 2.12 -21.87 -18.21
CA LYS A 253 2.15 -22.43 -19.56
C LYS A 253 1.79 -21.34 -20.57
N ARG A 254 2.68 -21.19 -21.55
CA ARG A 254 2.46 -20.48 -22.81
C ARG A 254 1.07 -20.82 -23.34
N LEU A 255 0.24 -19.81 -23.56
CA LEU A 255 -0.81 -19.73 -24.59
C LEU A 255 -1.38 -18.31 -24.52
N ALA A 256 -1.20 -17.55 -25.60
CA ALA A 256 -1.91 -16.30 -25.80
C ALA A 256 -3.41 -16.64 -25.94
N GLY A 257 -4.21 -16.13 -25.01
CA GLY A 257 -5.67 -16.11 -25.06
C GLY A 257 -6.16 -14.74 -24.59
N PRO A 258 -7.39 -14.33 -24.91
CA PRO A 258 -7.90 -13.02 -24.55
C PRO A 258 -7.85 -12.84 -23.04
N ILE A 259 -7.50 -11.64 -22.61
CA ILE A 259 -7.65 -11.18 -21.23
C ILE A 259 -9.10 -11.45 -20.85
N THR A 260 -9.36 -12.40 -19.96
CA THR A 260 -10.70 -12.59 -19.40
C THR A 260 -10.93 -11.40 -18.49
N GLU A 261 -11.78 -10.48 -18.92
CA GLU A 261 -12.19 -9.28 -18.18
C GLU A 261 -12.89 -9.67 -16.87
N ALA A 262 -12.92 -8.77 -15.89
CA ALA A 262 -13.78 -8.90 -14.72
C ALA A 262 -15.19 -9.33 -15.17
N SER A 263 -15.88 -10.17 -14.38
CA SER A 263 -17.21 -10.65 -14.75
C SER A 263 -18.08 -9.47 -15.18
N HIS A 264 -18.62 -9.52 -16.41
CA HIS A 264 -19.36 -8.41 -16.99
C HIS A 264 -20.48 -7.95 -16.05
N ASP A 265 -21.17 -8.88 -15.40
CA ASP A 265 -22.21 -8.61 -14.40
C ASP A 265 -21.70 -7.77 -13.22
N ILE A 266 -20.46 -8.02 -12.75
CA ILE A 266 -19.85 -7.25 -11.66
C ILE A 266 -19.48 -5.86 -12.14
N LEU A 267 -19.04 -5.71 -13.39
CA LEU A 267 -18.76 -4.39 -13.97
C LEU A 267 -20.04 -3.57 -14.13
N VAL A 268 -21.15 -4.18 -14.55
CA VAL A 268 -22.46 -3.53 -14.60
C VAL A 268 -22.90 -3.11 -13.20
N GLN A 269 -22.84 -4.00 -12.21
CA GLN A 269 -23.15 -3.65 -10.82
C GLN A 269 -22.26 -2.53 -10.26
N ALA A 270 -20.96 -2.55 -10.60
CA ALA A 270 -20.04 -1.50 -10.19
C ALA A 270 -20.39 -0.14 -10.84
N ALA A 271 -20.81 -0.14 -12.10
CA ALA A 271 -21.25 1.06 -12.81
C ALA A 271 -22.57 1.61 -12.25
N GLU A 272 -23.55 0.75 -12.00
CA GLU A 272 -24.81 1.11 -11.33
C GLU A 272 -24.55 1.69 -9.94
N TYR A 273 -23.70 1.05 -9.14
CA TYR A 273 -23.34 1.53 -7.82
C TYR A 273 -22.60 2.87 -7.89
N ALA A 274 -21.63 3.02 -8.80
CA ALA A 274 -20.96 4.30 -9.04
C ALA A 274 -21.94 5.42 -9.44
N GLN A 275 -22.96 5.10 -10.24
CA GLN A 275 -24.01 6.05 -10.61
C GLN A 275 -24.84 6.46 -9.38
N GLN A 276 -25.21 5.52 -8.52
CA GLN A 276 -25.94 5.79 -7.26
C GLN A 276 -25.12 6.69 -6.32
N LEU A 277 -23.80 6.51 -6.30
CA LEU A 277 -22.88 7.33 -5.51
C LEU A 277 -22.69 8.75 -6.06
N GLY A 278 -23.07 9.00 -7.32
CA GLY A 278 -22.99 10.32 -7.96
C GLY A 278 -21.91 10.43 -9.05
N PHE A 279 -21.20 9.37 -9.41
CA PHE A 279 -20.22 9.41 -10.51
C PHE A 279 -20.91 9.41 -11.88
N ARG A 280 -20.39 10.21 -12.82
CA ARG A 280 -20.93 10.36 -14.17
C ARG A 280 -19.80 10.36 -15.21
N SER A 281 -19.60 9.25 -15.88
CA SER A 281 -18.60 9.08 -16.93
C SER A 281 -19.21 8.47 -18.19
N THR A 282 -18.49 8.56 -19.31
CA THR A 282 -18.92 7.89 -20.55
C THR A 282 -18.84 6.37 -20.45
N GLU A 283 -17.98 5.88 -19.57
CA GLU A 283 -17.72 4.47 -19.33
C GLU A 283 -18.88 3.84 -18.55
N ILE A 284 -19.39 4.53 -17.52
CA ILE A 284 -20.61 4.13 -16.80
C ILE A 284 -21.81 4.03 -17.76
N GLN A 285 -21.95 4.95 -18.72
CA GLN A 285 -23.08 4.94 -19.66
C GLN A 285 -23.02 3.82 -20.71
N ARG A 286 -21.88 3.16 -20.86
CA ARG A 286 -21.67 2.09 -21.86
C ARG A 286 -21.86 0.70 -21.29
N LEU A 287 -21.87 0.56 -19.97
CA LEU A 287 -22.18 -0.66 -19.23
C LEU A 287 -23.67 -0.69 -18.92
#